data_AF-X1VR14-F1
#
_entry.id   AF-X1VR14-F1
#
_cell.length_a   1.000
_cell.length_b   1.000
_cell.length_c   1.000
_cell.angle_alpha   90.00
_cell.angle_beta   90.00
_cell.angle_gamma   90.00
#
_symmetry.space_group_name_H-M   'P 1'
#
loop_
_entity.id
_entity.type
_entity.pdbx_description
1 polymer ?
#
loop_
_entity_poly.entity_id
_entity_poly.type
_entity_poly.pdbx_seq_one_letter_code
_entity_poly.pdbx_strand_id
1 'polypeptide(L)'
;NYKDKFISVQEIKEELIKKYLLNPIKISTANGPAKYFHIKGGEGTIGFITALSQHFCKTCNRIRLTSEGKLRPCLFSNKEVDIK
;
A
#
# COMPACT_ATOMS: atom_id res chain seq x y z
N ASN A 1 -16.71 16.16 3.51
CA ASN A 1 -15.27 16.51 3.46
C ASN A 1 -14.49 15.20 3.65
N TYR A 2 -13.56 14.80 2.78
CA TYR A 2 -12.87 13.49 2.93
C TYR A 2 -11.93 13.47 4.15
N LYS A 3 -11.52 14.67 4.61
CA LYS A 3 -10.64 14.86 5.76
C LYS A 3 -11.22 14.27 7.05
N ASP A 4 -12.54 14.25 7.19
CA ASP A 4 -13.22 13.70 8.39
C ASP A 4 -13.21 12.17 8.43
N LYS A 5 -12.81 11.51 7.34
CA LYS A 5 -12.74 10.04 7.19
C LYS A 5 -11.32 9.54 6.87
N PHE A 6 -10.34 10.43 6.90
CA PHE A 6 -8.95 10.10 6.59
C PHE A 6 -8.13 10.09 7.87
N ILE A 7 -7.39 9.00 8.07
CA ILE A 7 -6.37 8.89 9.11
C ILE A 7 -5.08 8.50 8.41
N SER A 8 -4.02 9.27 8.62
CA SER A 8 -2.74 8.95 8.00
C SER A 8 -2.10 7.72 8.65
N VAL A 9 -1.26 7.03 7.88
CA VAL A 9 -0.42 5.95 8.41
C VAL A 9 0.50 6.45 9.54
N GLN A 10 0.89 7.73 9.52
CA GLN A 10 1.74 8.31 10.54
C GLN A 10 1.01 8.37 11.89
N GLU A 11 -0.23 8.88 11.89
CA GLU A 11 -1.08 8.92 13.09
C GLU A 11 -1.36 7.52 13.64
N ILE A 12 -1.68 6.56 12.77
CA ILE A 12 -1.90 5.17 13.19
C ILE A 12 -0.63 4.58 13.84
N LYS A 13 0.55 4.87 13.27
CA LYS A 13 1.81 4.38 13.83
C LYS A 13 2.13 5.00 15.19
N GLU A 14 1.88 6.30 15.36
CA GLU A 14 2.10 6.99 16.63
C GLU A 14 1.26 6.39 17.75
N GLU A 15 0.00 6.05 17.49
CA GLU A 15 -0.85 5.36 18.45
C GLU A 15 -0.39 3.93 18.76
N LEU A 16 0.11 3.20 17.76
CA LEU A 16 0.59 1.84 17.96
C LEU A 16 1.92 1.80 18.74
N ILE A 17 2.85 2.73 18.50
CA ILE A 17 4.15 2.78 19.18
C ILE A 17 3.98 3.05 20.68
N LYS A 18 2.92 3.76 21.10
CA LYS A 18 2.60 3.98 22.52
C LYS A 18 2.28 2.67 23.27
N LYS A 19 1.78 1.65 22.57
CA LYS A 19 1.31 0.38 23.15
C LYS A 19 2.20 -0.81 22.81
N TYR A 20 2.90 -0.77 21.68
CA TYR A 20 3.63 -1.89 21.12
C TYR A 20 4.99 -1.45 20.60
N LEU A 21 6.00 -2.31 20.77
CA LEU A 21 7.31 -2.10 20.14
C LEU A 21 7.27 -2.61 18.69
N LEU A 22 7.28 -1.68 17.73
CA LEU A 22 7.28 -1.96 16.29
C LEU A 22 8.68 -1.92 15.70
N ASN A 23 9.18 -3.07 15.25
CA ASN A 23 10.48 -3.18 14.59
C ASN A 23 10.30 -3.27 13.07
N PRO A 24 10.92 -2.39 12.26
CA PRO A 24 10.84 -2.47 10.81
C PRO A 24 11.52 -3.74 10.30
N ILE A 25 10.89 -4.40 9.32
CA ILE A 25 11.45 -5.59 8.67
C ILE A 25 11.43 -5.42 7.16
N LYS A 26 12.43 -5.99 6.49
CA LYS A 26 12.45 -6.10 5.03
C LYS A 26 11.96 -7.49 4.65
N ILE A 27 10.88 -7.54 3.88
CA ILE A 27 10.37 -8.78 3.28
C ILE A 27 10.86 -8.81 1.84
N SER A 28 11.74 -9.76 1.51
CA SER A 28 12.34 -9.89 0.17
C SER A 28 11.33 -10.26 -0.92
N THR A 29 10.23 -10.93 -0.55
CA THR A 29 9.16 -11.38 -1.47
C THR A 29 7.97 -10.42 -1.53
N ALA A 30 8.09 -9.20 -1.01
CA ALA A 30 6.99 -8.25 -1.00
C ALA A 30 6.68 -7.70 -2.41
N ASN A 31 5.54 -8.10 -2.97
CA ASN A 31 5.03 -7.66 -4.29
C ASN A 31 4.14 -6.39 -4.21
N GLY A 32 4.22 -5.65 -3.11
CA GLY A 32 3.34 -4.53 -2.82
C GLY A 32 4.03 -3.34 -2.15
N PRO A 33 3.39 -2.17 -2.14
CA PRO A 33 3.96 -0.94 -1.61
C PRO A 33 3.97 -0.88 -0.07
N ALA A 34 3.59 -1.97 0.60
CA ALA A 34 3.49 -2.01 2.04
C ALA A 34 4.88 -1.95 2.68
N LYS A 35 4.99 -1.19 3.77
CA LYS A 35 6.15 -1.20 4.66
C LYS A 35 5.82 -2.08 5.86
N TYR A 36 6.63 -3.10 6.10
CA TYR A 36 6.34 -4.14 7.08
C TYR A 36 7.09 -3.94 8.40
N PHE A 37 6.42 -4.32 9.48
CA PHE A 37 6.91 -4.24 10.85
C PHE A 37 6.54 -5.52 11.60
N HIS A 38 7.38 -5.92 12.55
CA HIS A 38 7.10 -6.96 13.51
C HIS A 38 6.79 -6.32 14.87
N ILE A 39 5.75 -6.81 15.55
CA ILE A 39 5.47 -6.42 16.94
C ILE A 39 6.27 -7.34 17.85
N LYS A 40 7.07 -6.79 18.76
CA LYS A 40 7.77 -7.59 19.77
C LYS A 40 6.78 -8.43 20.58
N GLY A 41 6.95 -9.76 20.55
CA GLY A 41 6.08 -10.72 21.23
C GLY A 41 4.84 -11.14 20.45
N GLY A 42 4.62 -10.60 19.24
CA GLY A 42 3.60 -11.10 18.32
C GLY A 42 4.15 -12.18 17.41
N GLU A 43 3.30 -13.09 16.93
CA GLU A 43 3.70 -14.18 16.01
C GLU A 43 3.74 -13.75 14.54
N GLY A 44 3.25 -12.54 14.22
CA GLY A 44 3.03 -12.08 12.85
C GLY A 44 3.69 -10.75 12.49
N THR A 45 3.30 -10.22 11.34
CA THR A 45 3.79 -8.95 10.78
C THR A 45 2.65 -8.03 10.41
N ILE A 46 2.83 -6.72 10.61
CA ILE A 46 1.90 -5.68 10.18
C ILE A 46 2.51 -4.93 8.99
N GLY A 47 1.73 -4.77 7.92
CA GLY A 47 2.10 -3.97 6.75
C GLY A 47 1.28 -2.69 6.66
N PHE A 48 1.95 -1.55 6.50
CA PHE A 48 1.27 -0.27 6.27
C PHE A 48 1.36 0.14 4.79
N ILE A 49 0.22 0.46 4.18
CA ILE A 49 0.13 0.95 2.79
C ILE A 49 -0.27 2.42 2.81
N THR A 50 0.58 3.29 2.26
CA THR A 50 0.40 4.75 2.23
C THR A 50 -0.23 5.20 0.90
N ALA A 51 -1.46 4.77 0.60
CA ALA A 51 -2.08 5.02 -0.71
C ALA A 51 -2.24 6.51 -1.06
N LEU A 52 -2.47 7.37 -0.05
CA LEU A 52 -2.76 8.79 -0.25
C LEU A 52 -1.60 9.71 0.17
N SER A 53 -0.83 9.34 1.20
CA SER A 53 0.18 10.21 1.81
C SER A 53 1.61 10.01 1.29
N GLN A 54 1.95 8.82 0.76
CA GLN A 54 3.26 8.57 0.16
C GLN A 54 3.10 7.72 -1.10
N HIS A 55 3.15 8.38 -2.26
CA HIS A 55 2.95 7.73 -3.55
C HIS A 55 4.06 6.71 -3.88
N PHE A 56 3.66 5.58 -4.46
CA PHE A 56 4.55 4.50 -4.90
C PHE A 56 4.50 4.26 -6.42
N CYS A 57 3.88 5.17 -7.19
CA CYS A 57 3.70 5.01 -8.62
C CYS A 57 5.04 4.88 -9.38
N LYS A 58 6.10 5.51 -8.90
CA LYS A 58 7.45 5.46 -9.52
C LYS A 58 8.05 4.05 -9.57
N THR A 59 7.66 3.17 -8.65
CA THR A 59 8.14 1.78 -8.58
C THR A 59 7.05 0.77 -8.97
N CYS A 60 5.87 1.25 -9.38
CA CYS A 60 4.76 0.39 -9.75
C CYS A 60 5.04 -0.28 -11.10
N ASN A 61 4.98 -1.61 -11.12
CA ASN A 61 5.22 -2.46 -12.28
C ASN A 61 3.97 -3.26 -12.71
N ARG A 62 2.77 -2.78 -12.34
CA ARG A 62 1.50 -3.49 -12.58
C ARG A 62 0.74 -2.91 -13.76
N ILE A 63 0.36 -3.80 -14.68
CA ILE A 63 -0.68 -3.58 -15.68
C ILE A 63 -1.91 -4.41 -15.33
N ARG A 64 -3.08 -4.03 -15.84
CA ARG A 64 -4.34 -4.77 -15.61
C ARG A 64 -5.00 -5.08 -16.93
N LEU A 65 -5.63 -6.26 -17.02
CA LEU A 65 -6.57 -6.62 -18.08
C LEU A 65 -7.99 -6.42 -17.53
N THR A 66 -8.81 -5.62 -18.21
CA THR A 66 -10.22 -5.45 -17.86
C THR A 66 -11.04 -6.66 -18.30
N SER A 67 -12.25 -6.80 -17.77
CA SER A 67 -13.20 -7.85 -18.19
C SER A 67 -13.62 -7.73 -19.66
N GLU A 68 -13.44 -6.56 -20.27
CA GLU A 68 -13.70 -6.30 -21.70
C GLU A 68 -12.49 -6.62 -22.59
N GLY A 69 -11.37 -7.06 -22.01
CA GLY A 69 -10.15 -7.40 -22.76
C GLY A 69 -9.21 -6.23 -23.06
N LYS A 70 -9.33 -5.11 -22.33
CA LYS A 70 -8.47 -3.93 -22.53
C LYS A 70 -7.34 -3.87 -21.51
N LEU A 71 -6.16 -3.36 -21.90
CA LEU A 71 -5.07 -3.08 -20.97
C LEU A 71 -5.24 -1.72 -20.30
N ARG A 72 -5.08 -1.72 -18.98
CA ARG A 72 -5.09 -0.52 -18.15
C ARG A 72 -3.75 -0.37 -17.42
N PRO A 73 -2.87 0.55 -17.85
CA PRO A 73 -1.53 0.72 -17.27
C PRO A 73 -1.51 1.24 -15.83
N CYS A 74 -2.59 1.91 -15.39
CA CYS A 74 -2.69 2.47 -14.05
C CYS A 74 -4.11 2.31 -13.51
N LEU A 75 -4.24 1.90 -12.24
CA LEU A 75 -5.53 1.71 -11.59
C LEU A 75 -6.42 2.96 -11.64
N PHE A 76 -5.82 4.14 -11.49
CA PHE A 76 -6.54 5.42 -11.41
C PHE A 76 -6.62 6.16 -12.75
N SER A 77 -6.04 5.63 -13.83
CA SER A 77 -6.15 6.26 -15.15
C SER A 77 -7.36 5.70 -15.88
N ASN A 78 -8.12 6.55 -16.56
CA ASN A 78 -9.18 6.12 -17.48
C ASN A 78 -8.66 5.72 -18.86
N LYS A 79 -7.32 5.78 -19.08
CA LYS A 79 -6.72 5.35 -20.33
C LYS A 79 -6.70 3.82 -20.40
N GLU A 80 -7.24 3.31 -21.49
CA GLU A 80 -7.28 1.89 -21.81
C GLU A 80 -6.74 1.70 -23.22
N VAL A 81 -6.05 0.59 -23.45
CA VAL A 81 -5.46 0.22 -24.74
C VAL A 81 -6.12 -1.09 -25.18
N ASP A 82 -6.68 -1.09 -26.38
CA ASP A 82 -7.20 -2.32 -26.99
C ASP A 82 -6.03 -3.20 -27.44
N ILE A 83 -6.16 -4.51 -27.26
CA ILE A 83 -5.13 -5.50 -27.63
C ILE A 83 -5.51 -6.21 -28.95
N LYS A 84 -6.69 -5.94 -29.50
CA LYS A 84 -7.09 -6.45 -30.82
C LYS A 84 -6.45 -5.70 -31.97
#